data_AF-A0A3R7PKW4-F1
#
_entry.id   AF-A0A3R7PKW4-F1
#
_cell.length_a   1.000
_cell.length_b   1.000
_cell.length_c   1.000
_cell.angle_alpha   90.00
_cell.angle_beta   90.00
_cell.angle_gamma   90.00
#
_symmetry.space_group_name_H-M   'P 1'
#
loop_
_entity.id
_entity.type
_entity.pdbx_description
1 polymer ?
#
loop_
_entity_poly.entity_id
_entity_poly.type
_entity_poly.pdbx_seq_one_letter_code
_entity_poly.pdbx_strand_id
1 'polypeptide(L)'
;AFIMNMEEDTQSKEIVVAPKKEKKVFRPARSVIKGVPAEIEKDPKLQKAIEVLPSNYNFEIPKTIWRVKQANAKHVALQFPEGLLLFATSIADIIETWTEAETTIMGDVTYGACCVDDFTARAVGADFMVHYGHSCLVPIDQTGSIPCLYVFVDIQFDTVHLIDTIKSVFPSTVPLALVSIIQFVSSLQKMAQDLKSCGYTVCVPQCRPLSPGEVLGCTSPPVPEGHTIVCLGDGRFHLESIMISNPEVPTYLYNPYSKVLSREYYDQPLMKKIRKEIIDKASTAKKWGLILGTLGRQGNTKVMENLKNHAQVSHDMSNKSLGAQTKWAMT
;
A
#
# COMPACT_ATOMS: atom_id res chain seq x y z
N ALA A 1 35.65 -30.05 -19.23
CA ALA A 1 35.94 -29.46 -17.91
C ALA A 1 36.20 -27.97 -18.11
N PHE A 2 35.16 -27.15 -18.01
CA PHE A 2 35.30 -25.71 -17.80
C PHE A 2 34.23 -25.31 -16.81
N ILE A 3 34.71 -25.11 -15.59
CA ILE A 3 34.02 -24.50 -14.47
C ILE A 3 33.74 -23.06 -14.90
N MET A 4 32.47 -22.70 -15.04
CA MET A 4 32.07 -21.29 -14.96
C MET A 4 31.23 -21.16 -13.68
N ASN A 5 31.82 -20.42 -12.76
CA ASN A 5 31.30 -20.10 -11.44
C ASN A 5 29.84 -19.65 -11.53
N MET A 6 28.94 -20.42 -10.92
CA MET A 6 27.68 -19.88 -10.41
C MET A 6 28.04 -19.06 -9.16
N GLU A 7 28.50 -17.83 -9.36
CA GLU A 7 28.32 -16.83 -8.31
C GLU A 7 26.82 -16.57 -8.24
N GLU A 8 26.19 -17.01 -7.15
CA GLU A 8 24.84 -16.57 -6.80
C GLU A 8 24.89 -15.05 -6.65
N ASP A 9 24.37 -14.37 -7.66
CA ASP A 9 24.31 -12.92 -7.76
C ASP A 9 23.25 -12.39 -6.78
N THR A 10 23.58 -12.38 -5.49
CA THR A 10 22.67 -11.99 -4.39
C THR A 10 22.55 -10.49 -4.19
N GLN A 11 23.12 -9.68 -5.09
CA GLN A 11 23.11 -8.22 -4.98
C GLN A 11 22.20 -7.62 -6.05
N SER A 12 21.36 -6.65 -5.65
CA SER A 12 20.51 -5.91 -6.57
C SER A 12 21.36 -5.19 -7.61
N LYS A 13 20.97 -5.32 -8.89
CA LYS A 13 21.66 -4.69 -10.02
C LYS A 13 20.75 -3.68 -10.70
N GLU A 14 21.24 -2.46 -10.88
CA GLU A 14 20.54 -1.39 -11.57
C GLU A 14 20.62 -1.58 -13.09
N ILE A 15 19.49 -1.39 -13.77
CA ILE A 15 19.39 -1.32 -15.22
C ILE A 15 18.95 0.10 -15.56
N VAL A 16 19.89 0.89 -16.08
CA VAL A 16 19.65 2.28 -16.47
C VAL A 16 19.41 2.33 -17.98
N VAL A 17 18.17 2.66 -18.39
CA VAL A 17 17.83 2.91 -19.79
C VAL A 17 17.95 4.42 -20.04
N ALA A 18 18.75 4.80 -21.05
CA ALA A 18 18.93 6.21 -21.38
C ALA A 18 17.61 6.87 -21.82
N PRO A 19 17.25 8.05 -21.30
CA PRO A 19 15.98 8.69 -21.62
C PRO A 19 15.93 9.13 -23.09
N LYS A 20 14.90 8.68 -23.83
CA LYS A 20 14.55 9.28 -25.13
C LYS A 20 13.96 10.69 -24.92
N LYS A 21 14.26 11.62 -25.82
CA LYS A 21 14.01 13.08 -25.69
C LYS A 21 12.54 13.55 -25.62
N GLU A 22 11.54 12.67 -25.57
CA GLU A 22 10.13 13.08 -25.48
C GLU A 22 9.51 12.76 -24.12
N LYS A 23 9.29 13.79 -23.30
CA LYS A 23 8.53 13.71 -22.04
C LYS A 23 7.03 13.61 -22.34
N LYS A 24 6.52 12.42 -22.61
CA LYS A 24 5.07 12.16 -22.69
C LYS A 24 4.60 11.54 -21.39
N VAL A 25 4.29 12.40 -20.40
CA VAL A 25 3.58 11.98 -19.19
C VAL A 25 2.17 11.58 -19.60
N PHE A 26 1.75 10.37 -19.26
CA PHE A 26 0.36 9.99 -19.42
C PHE A 26 -0.47 10.85 -18.45
N ARG A 27 -1.28 11.74 -19.04
CA ARG A 27 -2.32 12.45 -18.31
C ARG A 27 -3.57 11.59 -18.37
N PRO A 28 -4.01 10.94 -17.28
CA PRO A 28 -5.39 10.49 -17.24
C PRO A 28 -6.25 11.71 -17.56
N ALA A 29 -7.26 11.54 -18.43
CA ALA A 29 -8.36 12.50 -18.43
C ALA A 29 -8.78 12.67 -16.97
N ARG A 30 -8.91 13.90 -16.46
CA ARG A 30 -9.57 14.13 -15.17
C ARG A 30 -10.85 13.31 -15.25
N SER A 31 -10.86 12.17 -14.58
CA SER A 31 -12.03 11.31 -14.54
C SER A 31 -13.09 12.23 -13.96
N VAL A 32 -14.09 12.60 -14.77
CA VAL A 32 -15.27 13.30 -14.27
C VAL A 32 -15.69 12.52 -13.05
N ILE A 33 -15.48 13.09 -11.87
CA ILE A 33 -15.69 12.35 -10.63
C ILE A 33 -17.20 12.17 -10.59
N LYS A 34 -17.68 10.97 -10.94
CA LYS A 34 -19.12 10.69 -11.09
C LYS A 34 -19.83 11.21 -9.84
N GLY A 35 -20.68 12.21 -10.04
CA GLY A 35 -21.51 12.79 -8.99
C GLY A 35 -20.98 14.07 -8.33
N VAL A 36 -19.83 14.64 -8.72
CA VAL A 36 -19.45 16.00 -8.29
C VAL A 36 -20.16 17.02 -9.17
N PRO A 37 -20.89 18.00 -8.59
CA PRO A 37 -21.57 19.02 -9.37
C PRO A 37 -20.60 19.95 -10.13
N ALA A 38 -21.02 20.41 -11.32
CA ALA A 38 -20.20 21.21 -12.21
C ALA A 38 -19.81 22.57 -11.60
N GLU A 39 -20.64 23.11 -10.71
CA GLU A 39 -20.39 24.34 -9.98
C GLU A 39 -19.19 24.24 -9.02
N ILE A 40 -18.89 23.05 -8.49
CA ILE A 40 -17.67 22.81 -7.70
C ILE A 40 -16.53 22.45 -8.64
N GLU A 41 -16.76 21.52 -9.57
CA GLU A 41 -15.70 21.00 -10.44
C GLU A 41 -15.07 22.09 -11.32
N LYS A 42 -15.88 23.04 -11.81
CA LYS A 42 -15.46 24.09 -12.74
C LYS A 42 -15.28 25.46 -12.10
N ASP A 43 -15.34 25.58 -10.77
CA ASP A 43 -15.10 26.85 -10.08
C ASP A 43 -13.66 27.36 -10.35
N PRO A 44 -13.49 28.49 -11.05
CA PRO A 44 -12.16 29.01 -11.38
C PRO A 44 -11.34 29.38 -10.15
N LYS A 45 -11.97 29.83 -9.06
CA LYS A 45 -11.27 30.18 -7.82
C LYS A 45 -10.77 28.92 -7.12
N LEU A 46 -11.58 27.87 -7.09
CA LEU A 46 -11.17 26.58 -6.52
C LEU A 46 -10.01 25.98 -7.31
N GLN A 47 -10.11 25.99 -8.64
CA GLN A 47 -9.01 25.50 -9.49
C GLN A 47 -7.72 26.27 -9.23
N LYS A 48 -7.79 27.59 -9.06
CA LYS A 48 -6.62 28.41 -8.75
C LYS A 48 -6.02 28.08 -7.39
N ALA A 49 -6.84 27.85 -6.37
CA ALA A 49 -6.37 27.48 -5.04
C ALA A 49 -5.70 26.09 -5.03
N ILE A 50 -6.20 25.14 -5.82
CA ILE A 50 -5.61 23.79 -5.94
C ILE A 50 -4.21 23.82 -6.59
N GLU A 51 -3.85 24.85 -7.37
CA GLU A 51 -2.52 24.94 -8.02
C GLU A 51 -1.34 25.00 -7.05
N VAL A 52 -1.56 25.27 -5.76
CA VAL A 52 -0.51 25.19 -4.72
C VAL A 52 -0.10 23.74 -4.43
N LEU A 53 -0.97 22.78 -4.75
CA LEU A 53 -0.72 21.35 -4.60
C LEU A 53 0.03 20.81 -5.81
N PRO A 54 0.86 19.77 -5.66
CA PRO A 54 1.62 19.21 -6.77
C PRO A 54 0.69 18.66 -7.85
N SER A 55 0.85 19.19 -9.07
CA SER A 55 -0.03 18.88 -10.20
C SER A 55 -0.04 17.42 -10.64
N ASN A 56 0.99 16.65 -10.26
CA ASN A 56 1.05 15.22 -10.52
C ASN A 56 0.38 14.37 -9.43
N TYR A 57 -0.15 14.95 -8.36
CA TYR A 57 -0.90 14.25 -7.31
C TYR A 57 -2.39 14.62 -7.42
N ASN A 58 -3.26 13.63 -7.33
CA ASN A 58 -4.70 13.84 -7.32
C ASN A 58 -5.27 13.71 -5.89
N PHE A 59 -5.37 14.82 -5.18
CA PHE A 59 -5.99 14.88 -3.83
C PHE A 59 -7.53 14.86 -3.83
N GLU A 60 -8.18 14.73 -4.99
CA GLU A 60 -9.65 14.71 -5.13
C GLU A 60 -10.37 15.85 -4.39
N ILE A 61 -9.78 17.06 -4.35
CA ILE A 61 -10.30 18.20 -3.59
C ILE A 61 -11.76 18.55 -3.94
N PRO A 62 -12.19 18.62 -5.23
CA PRO A 62 -13.59 18.88 -5.55
C PRO A 62 -14.55 17.83 -5.00
N LYS A 63 -14.14 16.55 -5.01
CA LYS A 63 -14.93 15.45 -4.43
C LYS A 63 -15.01 15.58 -2.92
N THR A 64 -13.91 15.93 -2.27
CA THR A 64 -13.85 16.14 -0.82
C THR A 64 -14.83 17.23 -0.40
N ILE A 65 -14.78 18.40 -1.03
CA ILE A 65 -15.72 19.51 -0.79
C ILE A 65 -17.17 19.05 -1.00
N TRP A 66 -17.45 18.36 -2.11
CA TRP A 66 -18.79 17.86 -2.39
C TRP A 66 -19.29 16.88 -1.32
N ARG A 67 -18.44 15.95 -0.86
CA ARG A 67 -18.81 14.97 0.16
C ARG A 67 -19.03 15.60 1.53
N VAL A 68 -18.22 16.58 1.91
CA VAL A 68 -18.41 17.38 3.14
C VAL A 68 -19.76 18.10 3.09
N LYS A 69 -20.09 18.75 1.97
CA LYS A 69 -21.40 19.41 1.78
C LYS A 69 -22.56 18.43 1.82
N GLN A 70 -22.43 17.27 1.14
CA GLN A 70 -23.47 16.25 1.09
C GLN A 70 -23.74 15.64 2.47
N ALA A 71 -22.71 15.50 3.31
CA ALA A 71 -22.84 15.07 4.69
C ALA A 71 -23.36 16.16 5.64
N ASN A 72 -23.46 17.42 5.17
CA ASN A 72 -23.73 18.59 6.00
C ASN A 72 -22.81 18.67 7.23
N ALA A 73 -21.56 18.24 7.04
CA ALA A 73 -20.56 18.18 8.09
C ALA A 73 -20.16 19.58 8.55
N LYS A 74 -19.96 19.75 9.86
CA LYS A 74 -19.54 21.00 10.48
C LYS A 74 -18.10 20.94 11.00
N HIS A 75 -17.55 19.74 11.23
CA HIS A 75 -16.18 19.57 11.69
C HIS A 75 -15.53 18.36 11.02
N VAL A 76 -14.52 18.62 10.19
CA VAL A 76 -13.85 17.62 9.36
C VAL A 76 -12.48 17.27 9.93
N ALA A 77 -12.28 16.02 10.33
CA ALA A 77 -10.96 15.48 10.67
C ALA A 77 -10.18 15.11 9.39
N LEU A 78 -8.95 15.60 9.25
CA LEU A 78 -8.06 15.31 8.14
C LEU A 78 -6.88 14.47 8.61
N GLN A 79 -6.79 13.22 8.13
CA GLN A 79 -5.71 12.30 8.48
C GLN A 79 -4.78 12.09 7.28
N PHE A 80 -3.48 12.30 7.49
CA PHE A 80 -2.45 12.19 6.45
C PHE A 80 -1.33 11.24 6.87
N PRO A 81 -0.74 10.48 5.92
CA PRO A 81 0.60 9.93 6.12
C PRO A 81 1.64 11.05 6.17
N GLU A 82 2.79 10.74 6.77
CA GLU A 82 3.93 11.65 6.93
C GLU A 82 4.28 12.40 5.64
N GLY A 83 4.38 11.69 4.51
CA GLY A 83 4.75 12.26 3.22
C GLY A 83 3.73 13.25 2.63
N LEU A 84 2.52 13.31 3.16
CA LEU A 84 1.45 14.22 2.72
C LEU A 84 1.14 15.33 3.74
N LEU A 85 1.70 15.28 4.96
CA LEU A 85 1.49 16.32 5.99
C LEU A 85 1.92 17.71 5.51
N LEU A 86 2.89 17.79 4.61
CA LEU A 86 3.36 19.05 4.03
C LEU A 86 2.27 19.81 3.24
N PHE A 87 1.19 19.12 2.84
CA PHE A 87 0.04 19.70 2.14
C PHE A 87 -1.17 19.94 3.05
N ALA A 88 -1.09 19.52 4.32
CA ALA A 88 -2.27 19.44 5.19
C ALA A 88 -2.93 20.80 5.42
N THR A 89 -2.15 21.85 5.71
CA THR A 89 -2.67 23.20 5.97
C THR A 89 -3.30 23.81 4.72
N SER A 90 -2.68 23.66 3.56
CA SER A 90 -3.26 24.14 2.29
C SER A 90 -4.57 23.42 1.95
N ILE A 91 -4.65 22.11 2.21
CA ILE A 91 -5.87 21.34 2.00
C ILE A 91 -6.96 21.76 2.99
N ALA A 92 -6.61 21.97 4.27
CA ALA A 92 -7.49 22.48 5.30
C ALA A 92 -8.09 23.84 4.89
N ASP A 93 -7.26 24.82 4.55
CA ASP A 93 -7.68 26.16 4.12
C ASP A 93 -8.65 26.10 2.93
N ILE A 94 -8.39 25.22 1.96
CA ILE A 94 -9.27 25.02 0.80
C ILE A 94 -10.60 24.39 1.21
N ILE A 95 -10.61 23.40 2.11
CA ILE A 95 -11.87 22.79 2.56
C ILE A 95 -12.71 23.81 3.33
N GLU A 96 -12.10 24.56 4.24
CA GLU A 96 -12.80 25.58 5.05
C GLU A 96 -13.32 26.74 4.18
N THR A 97 -12.57 27.17 3.15
CA THR A 97 -12.99 28.26 2.26
C THR A 97 -14.20 27.90 1.40
N TRP A 98 -14.31 26.63 0.97
CA TRP A 98 -15.38 26.18 0.06
C TRP A 98 -16.52 25.45 0.75
N THR A 99 -16.45 25.27 2.06
CA THR A 99 -17.49 24.64 2.90
C THR A 99 -17.83 25.54 4.09
N GLU A 100 -18.76 25.11 4.95
CA GLU A 100 -19.03 25.77 6.23
C GLU A 100 -18.40 25.00 7.40
N ALA A 101 -17.54 24.02 7.10
CA ALA A 101 -16.95 23.15 8.10
C ALA A 101 -15.62 23.71 8.58
N GLU A 102 -15.36 23.58 9.88
CA GLU A 102 -14.02 23.71 10.45
C GLU A 102 -13.23 22.42 10.19
N THR A 103 -11.90 22.51 10.07
CA THR A 103 -11.05 21.34 9.90
C THR A 103 -10.13 21.12 11.10
N THR A 104 -9.78 19.86 11.36
CA THR A 104 -8.73 19.50 12.31
C THR A 104 -7.78 18.52 11.68
N ILE A 105 -6.51 18.91 11.60
CA ILE A 105 -5.43 18.06 11.10
C ILE A 105 -5.03 17.10 12.23
N MET A 106 -5.15 15.81 11.97
CA MET A 106 -4.78 14.77 12.93
C MET A 106 -3.25 14.63 12.98
N GLY A 107 -2.67 14.74 14.18
CA GLY A 107 -1.23 14.70 14.38
C GLY A 107 -0.64 13.31 14.59
N ASP A 108 -1.47 12.27 14.72
CA ASP A 108 -0.99 10.90 14.94
C ASP A 108 -0.44 10.27 13.65
N VAL A 109 0.61 9.46 13.82
CA VAL A 109 1.30 8.82 12.70
C VAL A 109 0.38 7.83 12.00
N THR A 110 0.27 7.99 10.68
CA THR A 110 -0.57 7.15 9.84
C THR A 110 0.28 6.31 8.89
N TYR A 111 0.41 5.01 9.20
CA TYR A 111 1.21 4.06 8.40
C TYR A 111 0.43 3.37 7.27
N GLY A 112 -0.90 3.50 7.27
CA GLY A 112 -1.81 2.79 6.37
C GLY A 112 -3.26 3.05 6.76
N ALA A 113 -4.23 2.67 5.93
CA ALA A 113 -5.64 2.81 6.30
C ALA A 113 -6.10 1.78 7.36
N CYS A 114 -5.27 0.79 7.71
CA CYS A 114 -5.45 0.05 8.96
C CYS A 114 -5.26 0.93 10.21
N CYS A 115 -4.79 2.17 10.05
CA CYS A 115 -4.62 3.18 11.09
C CYS A 115 -5.69 4.28 11.01
N VAL A 116 -6.82 4.04 10.33
CA VAL A 116 -7.95 4.99 10.36
C VAL A 116 -8.33 5.25 11.82
N ASP A 117 -8.21 6.50 12.22
CA ASP A 117 -8.38 6.92 13.61
C ASP A 117 -9.75 7.60 13.82
N ASP A 118 -10.79 6.82 13.63
CA ASP A 118 -12.18 7.25 13.83
C ASP A 118 -12.53 7.50 15.31
N PHE A 119 -11.72 6.99 16.24
CA PHE A 119 -11.89 7.23 17.67
C PHE A 119 -11.44 8.63 18.06
N THR A 120 -10.23 9.02 17.70
CA THR A 120 -9.72 10.37 17.99
C THR A 120 -10.50 11.43 17.21
N ALA A 121 -10.85 11.17 15.95
CA ALA A 121 -11.68 12.07 15.16
C ALA A 121 -13.00 12.43 15.88
N ARG A 122 -13.69 11.43 16.45
CA ARG A 122 -14.90 11.68 17.26
C ARG A 122 -14.60 12.38 18.59
N ALA A 123 -13.49 12.02 19.24
CA ALA A 123 -13.11 12.62 20.51
C ALA A 123 -12.84 14.12 20.40
N VAL A 124 -12.34 14.58 19.24
CA VAL A 124 -12.14 16.01 18.95
C VAL A 124 -13.40 16.71 18.42
N GLY A 125 -14.53 16.00 18.31
CA GLY A 125 -15.81 16.57 17.89
C GLY A 125 -16.08 16.52 16.38
N ALA A 126 -15.21 15.87 15.59
CA ALA A 126 -15.42 15.78 14.15
C ALA A 126 -16.65 14.90 13.81
N ASP A 127 -17.41 15.35 12.82
CA ASP A 127 -18.59 14.66 12.28
C ASP A 127 -18.35 14.12 10.86
N PHE A 128 -17.16 14.35 10.30
CA PHE A 128 -16.70 13.77 9.05
C PHE A 128 -15.19 13.56 9.07
N MET A 129 -14.70 12.52 8.39
CA MET A 129 -13.28 12.23 8.30
C MET A 129 -12.82 12.09 6.85
N VAL A 130 -11.65 12.62 6.52
CA VAL A 130 -10.96 12.37 5.25
C VAL A 130 -9.63 11.70 5.54
N HIS A 131 -9.45 10.49 5.02
CA HIS A 131 -8.22 9.71 5.15
C HIS A 131 -7.46 9.69 3.83
N TYR A 132 -6.27 10.27 3.81
CA TYR A 132 -5.44 10.40 2.61
C TYR A 132 -4.42 9.26 2.48
N GLY A 133 -4.09 8.92 1.22
CA GLY A 133 -2.91 8.15 0.83
C GLY A 133 -3.01 6.63 0.92
N HIS A 134 -4.07 6.05 1.48
CA HIS A 134 -4.13 4.60 1.70
C HIS A 134 -5.48 3.97 1.35
N SER A 135 -5.41 2.68 1.05
CA SER A 135 -6.45 1.81 0.50
C SER A 135 -6.84 0.65 1.39
N CYS A 136 -6.21 0.43 2.54
CA CYS A 136 -6.62 -0.60 3.51
C CYS A 136 -8.03 -0.28 4.02
N LEU A 137 -9.04 -0.65 3.23
CA LEU A 137 -10.44 -0.28 3.41
C LEU A 137 -10.96 -1.01 4.65
N VAL A 138 -10.83 -0.36 5.80
CA VAL A 138 -11.69 -0.68 6.94
C VAL A 138 -13.12 -0.43 6.46
N PRO A 139 -13.98 -1.46 6.48
CA PRO A 139 -15.37 -1.29 6.06
C PRO A 139 -16.02 -0.10 6.78
N ILE A 140 -16.77 0.73 6.06
CA ILE A 140 -17.33 1.99 6.58
C ILE A 140 -18.31 1.73 7.74
N ASP A 141 -18.95 0.56 7.75
CA ASP A 141 -19.78 0.07 8.86
C ASP A 141 -18.98 -0.19 10.15
N GLN A 142 -17.65 -0.28 10.06
CA GLN A 142 -16.74 -0.48 11.18
C GLN A 142 -16.06 0.81 11.67
N THR A 143 -16.21 1.95 10.98
CA THR A 143 -15.62 3.26 11.38
C THR A 143 -16.48 4.02 12.37
N GLY A 144 -16.90 3.37 13.47
CA GLY A 144 -17.40 4.04 14.67
C GLY A 144 -18.54 5.06 14.48
N SER A 145 -19.32 4.95 13.40
CA SER A 145 -20.40 5.90 13.05
C SER A 145 -19.96 7.28 12.53
N ILE A 146 -18.67 7.59 12.37
CA ILE A 146 -18.24 8.80 11.64
C ILE A 146 -18.10 8.48 10.13
N PRO A 147 -18.78 9.22 9.23
CA PRO A 147 -18.56 9.08 7.79
C PRO A 147 -17.10 9.35 7.43
N CYS A 148 -16.49 8.42 6.71
CA CYS A 148 -15.09 8.51 6.28
C CYS A 148 -14.98 8.50 4.76
N LEU A 149 -14.29 9.49 4.20
CA LEU A 149 -13.88 9.53 2.80
C LEU A 149 -12.42 9.11 2.67
N TYR A 150 -12.16 8.05 1.92
CA TYR A 150 -10.82 7.67 1.52
C TYR A 150 -10.41 8.37 0.23
N VAL A 151 -9.24 9.02 0.25
CA VAL A 151 -8.61 9.62 -0.92
C VAL A 151 -7.26 8.97 -1.12
N PHE A 152 -7.11 8.14 -2.15
CA PHE A 152 -5.90 7.33 -2.34
C PHE A 152 -4.68 8.13 -2.82
N VAL A 153 -4.91 9.33 -3.36
CA VAL A 153 -3.88 10.20 -3.93
C VAL A 153 -3.15 9.52 -5.09
N ASP A 154 -3.81 9.45 -6.24
CA ASP A 154 -3.21 8.94 -7.48
C ASP A 154 -2.06 9.85 -7.93
N ILE A 155 -0.90 9.27 -8.21
CA ILE A 155 0.31 9.98 -8.60
C ILE A 155 0.64 9.67 -10.07
N GLN A 156 0.65 10.72 -10.88
CA GLN A 156 1.06 10.64 -12.27
C GLN A 156 2.58 10.50 -12.38
N PHE A 157 2.99 9.60 -13.28
CA PHE A 157 4.40 9.39 -13.62
C PHE A 157 4.55 9.12 -15.13
N ASP A 158 5.79 9.03 -15.58
CA ASP A 158 6.15 8.78 -16.97
C ASP A 158 5.93 7.30 -17.34
N THR A 159 4.69 6.95 -17.68
CA THR A 159 4.30 5.58 -18.05
C THR A 159 4.96 5.13 -19.36
N VAL A 160 5.19 6.06 -20.29
CA VAL A 160 5.85 5.77 -21.58
C VAL A 160 7.27 5.29 -21.34
N HIS A 161 8.00 5.97 -20.45
CA HIS A 161 9.34 5.53 -20.05
C HIS A 161 9.35 4.11 -19.48
N LEU A 162 8.42 3.77 -18.59
CA LEU A 162 8.35 2.42 -18.02
C LEU A 162 7.98 1.37 -19.09
N ILE A 163 7.04 1.64 -20.00
CA ILE A 163 6.72 0.73 -21.11
C ILE A 163 7.95 0.50 -21.99
N ASP A 164 8.67 1.56 -22.37
CA ASP A 164 9.88 1.46 -23.19
C ASP A 164 11.00 0.70 -22.44
N THR A 165 11.13 0.94 -21.14
CA THR A 165 12.08 0.22 -20.27
C THR A 165 11.76 -1.27 -20.24
N ILE A 166 10.49 -1.65 -20.01
CA ILE A 166 10.03 -3.04 -20.04
C ILE A 166 10.37 -3.67 -21.40
N LYS A 167 10.08 -2.98 -22.51
CA LYS A 167 10.36 -3.48 -23.85
C LYS A 167 11.85 -3.67 -24.15
N SER A 168 12.70 -2.87 -23.52
CA SER A 168 14.16 -2.98 -23.69
C SER A 168 14.78 -4.12 -22.87
N VAL A 169 14.15 -4.49 -21.74
CA VAL A 169 14.69 -5.46 -20.78
C VAL A 169 14.09 -6.85 -20.96
N PHE A 170 12.79 -6.93 -21.27
CA PHE A 170 12.07 -8.19 -21.34
C PHE A 170 11.60 -8.47 -22.77
N PRO A 171 11.95 -9.63 -23.35
CA PRO A 171 11.30 -10.13 -24.55
C PRO A 171 9.79 -10.30 -24.31
N SER A 172 8.97 -10.14 -25.36
CA SER A 172 7.50 -10.29 -25.25
C SER A 172 7.05 -11.72 -24.90
N THR A 173 7.94 -12.70 -25.04
CA THR A 173 7.70 -14.10 -24.63
C THR A 173 7.78 -14.31 -23.12
N VAL A 174 8.32 -13.35 -22.36
CA VAL A 174 8.38 -13.41 -20.89
C VAL A 174 7.03 -12.97 -20.31
N PRO A 175 6.30 -13.83 -19.58
CA PRO A 175 5.07 -13.44 -18.91
C PRO A 175 5.37 -12.48 -17.76
N LEU A 176 4.63 -11.37 -17.66
CA LEU A 176 4.84 -10.33 -16.65
C LEU A 176 3.69 -10.27 -15.66
N ALA A 177 4.00 -10.14 -14.37
CA ALA A 177 3.05 -9.81 -13.31
C ALA A 177 3.32 -8.37 -12.86
N LEU A 178 2.38 -7.47 -13.11
CA LEU A 178 2.53 -6.06 -12.74
C LEU A 178 1.88 -5.78 -11.39
N VAL A 179 2.65 -5.19 -10.47
CA VAL A 179 2.17 -4.77 -9.15
C VAL A 179 2.68 -3.38 -8.75
N SER A 180 1.97 -2.70 -7.86
CA SER A 180 2.38 -1.41 -7.29
C SER A 180 1.74 -1.15 -5.93
N ILE A 181 2.14 -0.05 -5.29
CA ILE A 181 1.38 0.58 -4.22
C ILE A 181 0.16 1.33 -4.78
N ILE A 182 -0.84 1.62 -3.93
CA ILE A 182 -2.13 2.20 -4.34
C ILE A 182 -2.00 3.45 -5.22
N GLN A 183 -1.02 4.32 -4.92
CA GLN A 183 -0.84 5.61 -5.59
C GLN A 183 -0.56 5.49 -7.09
N PHE A 184 -0.15 4.32 -7.57
CA PHE A 184 0.15 4.08 -8.99
C PHE A 184 -0.74 3.04 -9.67
N VAL A 185 -1.67 2.40 -8.94
CA VAL A 185 -2.42 1.24 -9.45
C VAL A 185 -3.27 1.58 -10.68
N SER A 186 -3.85 2.79 -10.74
CA SER A 186 -4.69 3.19 -11.87
C SER A 186 -3.89 3.21 -13.19
N SER A 187 -2.70 3.80 -13.15
CA SER A 187 -1.77 3.89 -14.28
C SER A 187 -1.16 2.53 -14.62
N LEU A 188 -0.84 1.72 -13.60
CA LEU A 188 -0.36 0.35 -13.75
C LEU A 188 -1.36 -0.54 -14.52
N GLN A 189 -2.64 -0.48 -14.15
CA GLN A 189 -3.69 -1.26 -14.81
C GLN A 189 -3.86 -0.87 -16.28
N LYS A 190 -3.78 0.43 -16.57
CA LYS A 190 -3.81 0.91 -17.96
C LYS A 190 -2.60 0.44 -18.76
N MET A 191 -1.41 0.59 -18.19
CA MET A 191 -0.16 0.12 -18.80
C MET A 191 -0.20 -1.39 -19.09
N ALA A 192 -0.83 -2.18 -18.22
CA ALA A 192 -1.01 -3.61 -18.45
C ALA A 192 -1.79 -3.90 -19.74
N GLN A 193 -2.80 -3.07 -20.07
CA GLN A 193 -3.53 -3.18 -21.33
C GLN A 193 -2.67 -2.75 -22.52
N ASP A 194 -1.94 -1.64 -22.40
CA ASP A 194 -1.06 -1.14 -23.45
C ASP A 194 0.04 -2.17 -23.80
N LEU A 195 0.62 -2.84 -22.80
CA LEU A 195 1.59 -3.92 -22.98
C LEU A 195 0.99 -5.16 -23.64
N LYS A 196 -0.24 -5.55 -23.26
CA LYS A 196 -0.97 -6.63 -23.93
C LYS A 196 -1.20 -6.34 -25.41
N SER A 197 -1.58 -5.10 -25.75
CA SER A 197 -1.70 -4.66 -27.14
C SER A 197 -0.38 -4.68 -27.90
N CYS A 198 0.75 -4.61 -27.20
CA CYS A 198 2.09 -4.78 -27.77
C CYS A 198 2.55 -6.26 -27.85
N GLY A 199 1.70 -7.23 -27.55
CA GLY A 199 1.99 -8.67 -27.66
C GLY A 199 2.61 -9.31 -26.40
N TYR A 200 2.63 -8.62 -25.26
CA TYR A 200 3.09 -9.20 -24.00
C TYR A 200 2.00 -10.02 -23.32
N THR A 201 2.38 -11.14 -22.71
CA THR A 201 1.54 -11.82 -21.73
C THR A 201 1.65 -11.11 -20.38
N VAL A 202 0.59 -10.44 -19.95
CA VAL A 202 0.58 -9.67 -18.69
C VAL A 202 -0.57 -10.08 -17.78
N CYS A 203 -0.27 -10.38 -16.52
CA CYS A 203 -1.25 -10.48 -15.45
C CYS A 203 -1.11 -9.33 -14.44
N VAL A 204 -2.23 -9.00 -13.79
CA VAL A 204 -2.31 -7.97 -12.75
C VAL A 204 -2.97 -8.66 -11.54
N PRO A 205 -2.17 -9.31 -10.68
CA PRO A 205 -2.68 -10.19 -9.63
C PRO A 205 -3.39 -9.38 -8.53
N GLN A 206 -4.32 -10.01 -7.80
CA GLN A 206 -5.16 -9.32 -6.82
C GLN A 206 -5.39 -10.19 -5.58
N CYS A 207 -5.24 -9.60 -4.41
CA CYS A 207 -5.76 -10.14 -3.16
C CYS A 207 -6.97 -9.29 -2.74
N ARG A 208 -8.20 -9.83 -2.80
CA ARG A 208 -9.39 -9.05 -2.43
C ARG A 208 -9.36 -8.75 -0.91
N PRO A 209 -9.76 -7.54 -0.49
CA PRO A 209 -10.50 -6.51 -1.25
C PRO A 209 -9.63 -5.47 -1.97
N LEU A 210 -8.30 -5.64 -2.02
CA LEU A 210 -7.38 -4.67 -2.64
C LEU A 210 -7.63 -4.53 -4.14
N SER A 211 -7.19 -3.40 -4.71
CA SER A 211 -7.29 -3.17 -6.15
C SER A 211 -6.43 -4.16 -6.94
N PRO A 212 -6.80 -4.51 -8.19
CA PRO A 212 -5.93 -5.34 -9.03
C PRO A 212 -4.53 -4.72 -9.20
N GLY A 213 -3.49 -5.49 -8.92
CA GLY A 213 -2.09 -5.05 -8.99
C GLY A 213 -1.59 -4.41 -7.71
N GLU A 214 -2.43 -4.30 -6.68
CA GLU A 214 -2.04 -3.67 -5.42
C GLU A 214 -1.32 -4.63 -4.47
N VAL A 215 -0.23 -4.15 -3.85
CA VAL A 215 0.53 -4.86 -2.82
C VAL A 215 0.65 -4.02 -1.56
N LEU A 216 0.46 -4.67 -0.40
CA LEU A 216 0.67 -4.11 0.92
C LEU A 216 1.81 -4.84 1.64
N GLY A 217 2.42 -4.19 2.64
CA GLY A 217 3.42 -4.86 3.48
C GLY A 217 2.89 -6.08 4.24
N CYS A 218 1.60 -6.10 4.53
CA CYS A 218 0.93 -7.22 5.21
C CYS A 218 0.24 -8.22 4.26
N THR A 219 0.06 -7.87 2.98
CA THR A 219 -0.77 -8.63 2.04
C THR A 219 -0.19 -8.54 0.64
N SER A 220 0.19 -9.69 0.09
CA SER A 220 0.63 -9.82 -1.31
C SER A 220 -0.16 -10.92 -2.01
N PRO A 221 -0.50 -10.75 -3.30
CA PRO A 221 -1.19 -11.79 -4.05
C PRO A 221 -0.19 -12.90 -4.47
N PRO A 222 -0.68 -14.14 -4.65
CA PRO A 222 0.10 -15.17 -5.31
C PRO A 222 0.31 -14.79 -6.79
N VAL A 223 1.50 -15.08 -7.30
CA VAL A 223 1.87 -14.84 -8.70
C VAL A 223 1.89 -16.18 -9.46
N PRO A 224 1.29 -16.28 -10.66
CA PRO A 224 1.31 -17.52 -11.40
C PRO A 224 2.73 -17.95 -11.78
N GLU A 225 2.95 -19.26 -11.82
CA GLU A 225 4.25 -19.84 -12.18
C GLU A 225 4.73 -19.36 -13.56
N GLY A 226 6.05 -19.22 -13.71
CA GLY A 226 6.69 -18.78 -14.95
C GLY A 226 6.58 -17.27 -15.24
N HIS A 227 5.92 -16.48 -14.39
CA HIS A 227 5.89 -15.02 -14.55
C HIS A 227 7.13 -14.36 -13.95
N THR A 228 7.38 -13.12 -14.38
CA THR A 228 8.34 -12.19 -13.77
C THR A 228 7.59 -11.02 -13.16
N ILE A 229 7.86 -10.68 -11.90
CA ILE A 229 7.24 -9.56 -11.22
C ILE A 229 7.94 -8.26 -11.63
N VAL A 230 7.15 -7.26 -12.04
CA VAL A 230 7.60 -5.87 -12.18
C VAL A 230 6.80 -5.02 -11.20
N CYS A 231 7.46 -4.64 -10.12
CA CYS A 231 6.94 -3.74 -9.09
C CYS A 231 7.16 -2.29 -9.49
N LEU A 232 6.16 -1.44 -9.25
CA LEU A 232 6.25 0.01 -9.42
C LEU A 232 6.17 0.69 -8.04
N GLY A 233 7.22 1.42 -7.67
CA GLY A 233 7.33 2.12 -6.39
C GLY A 233 8.78 2.52 -6.08
N ASP A 234 8.99 3.13 -4.93
CA ASP A 234 10.26 3.74 -4.54
C ASP A 234 10.86 3.19 -3.22
N GLY A 235 10.27 2.13 -2.67
CA GLY A 235 10.68 1.53 -1.40
C GLY A 235 10.63 0.00 -1.39
N ARG A 236 11.38 -0.60 -0.47
CA ARG A 236 11.52 -2.07 -0.39
C ARG A 236 10.44 -2.74 0.46
N PHE A 237 9.74 -2.04 1.34
CA PHE A 237 8.77 -2.66 2.26
C PHE A 237 7.67 -3.48 1.56
N HIS A 238 7.01 -2.87 0.56
CA HIS A 238 5.98 -3.55 -0.25
C HIS A 238 6.57 -4.61 -1.18
N LEU A 239 7.73 -4.31 -1.75
CA LEU A 239 8.49 -5.22 -2.60
C LEU A 239 8.89 -6.50 -1.85
N GLU A 240 9.36 -6.38 -0.61
CA GLU A 240 9.75 -7.51 0.24
C GLU A 240 8.54 -8.38 0.57
N SER A 241 7.36 -7.79 0.83
CA SER A 241 6.13 -8.56 1.06
C SER A 241 5.82 -9.52 -0.10
N ILE A 242 5.94 -9.05 -1.35
CA ILE A 242 5.64 -9.89 -2.51
C ILE A 242 6.77 -10.90 -2.80
N MET A 243 8.04 -10.53 -2.59
CA MET A 243 9.18 -11.46 -2.69
C MET A 243 9.13 -12.55 -1.61
N ILE A 244 8.68 -12.20 -0.39
CA ILE A 244 8.48 -13.16 0.69
C ILE A 244 7.41 -14.17 0.32
N SER A 245 6.31 -13.70 -0.26
CA SER A 245 5.15 -14.53 -0.64
C SER A 245 5.39 -15.36 -1.90
N ASN A 246 6.31 -14.92 -2.77
CA ASN A 246 6.61 -15.54 -4.06
C ASN A 246 8.14 -15.73 -4.23
N PRO A 247 8.80 -16.57 -3.40
CA PRO A 247 10.26 -16.66 -3.29
C PRO A 247 10.98 -17.00 -4.60
N GLU A 248 10.36 -17.83 -5.44
CA GLU A 248 10.99 -18.34 -6.66
C GLU A 248 10.76 -17.45 -7.88
N VAL A 249 10.01 -16.34 -7.72
CA VAL A 249 9.58 -15.51 -8.84
C VAL A 249 10.59 -14.36 -9.04
N PRO A 250 11.23 -14.25 -10.23
CA PRO A 250 12.12 -13.13 -10.52
C PRO A 250 11.39 -11.81 -10.35
N THR A 251 11.99 -10.89 -9.58
CA THR A 251 11.35 -9.64 -9.20
C THR A 251 12.20 -8.44 -9.59
N TYR A 252 11.57 -7.42 -10.15
CA TYR A 252 12.18 -6.16 -10.53
C TYR A 252 11.40 -4.99 -9.91
N LEU A 253 12.11 -3.94 -9.50
CA LEU A 253 11.53 -2.70 -9.01
C LEU A 253 11.84 -1.56 -9.97
N TYR A 254 10.80 -0.91 -10.47
CA TYR A 254 10.91 0.36 -11.18
C TYR A 254 10.56 1.51 -10.24
N ASN A 255 11.52 2.42 -10.07
CA ASN A 255 11.32 3.66 -9.33
C ASN A 255 10.86 4.78 -10.28
N PRO A 256 9.63 5.32 -10.13
CA PRO A 256 9.09 6.33 -11.05
C PRO A 256 9.77 7.69 -10.95
N TYR A 257 10.51 7.95 -9.86
CA TYR A 257 11.22 9.21 -9.62
C TYR A 257 12.64 9.16 -10.22
N SER A 258 13.41 8.13 -9.90
CA SER A 258 14.77 7.95 -10.45
C SER A 258 14.79 7.38 -11.86
N LYS A 259 13.66 6.80 -12.31
CA LYS A 259 13.50 6.11 -13.60
C LYS A 259 14.43 4.91 -13.77
N VAL A 260 14.80 4.25 -12.67
CA VAL A 260 15.65 3.06 -12.66
C VAL A 260 14.77 1.83 -12.52
N LEU A 261 14.99 0.81 -13.37
CA LEU A 261 14.52 -0.54 -13.16
C LEU A 261 15.68 -1.35 -12.59
N SER A 262 15.48 -2.00 -11.45
CA SER A 262 16.51 -2.85 -10.84
C SER A 262 15.98 -4.25 -10.64
N ARG A 263 16.87 -5.25 -10.75
CA ARG A 263 16.54 -6.61 -10.32
C ARG A 263 16.72 -6.68 -8.81
N GLU A 264 15.72 -7.21 -8.13
CA GLU A 264 15.66 -7.22 -6.68
C GLU A 264 15.70 -8.65 -6.15
N TYR A 265 16.36 -8.79 -4.99
CA TYR A 265 16.52 -10.06 -4.31
C TYR A 265 16.10 -9.93 -2.85
N TYR A 266 15.67 -11.05 -2.30
CA TYR A 266 15.40 -11.19 -0.87
C TYR A 266 16.11 -12.43 -0.36
N ASP A 267 16.93 -12.28 0.68
CA ASP A 267 17.67 -13.39 1.29
C ASP A 267 16.71 -14.24 2.15
N GLN A 268 15.93 -15.07 1.46
CA GLN A 268 15.00 -16.02 2.05
C GLN A 268 15.69 -17.00 3.01
N PRO A 269 16.85 -17.61 2.66
CA PRO A 269 17.59 -18.47 3.59
C PRO A 269 17.99 -17.75 4.88
N LEU A 270 18.55 -16.54 4.80
CA LEU A 270 18.94 -15.75 5.97
C LEU A 270 17.72 -15.38 6.82
N MET A 271 16.63 -14.91 6.20
CA MET A 271 15.40 -14.58 6.91
C MET A 271 14.85 -15.80 7.67
N LYS A 272 14.79 -16.98 7.02
CA LYS A 272 14.34 -18.23 7.65
C LYS A 272 15.28 -18.66 8.78
N LYS A 273 16.60 -18.54 8.59
CA LYS A 273 17.61 -18.84 9.61
C LYS A 273 17.44 -17.96 10.85
N ILE A 274 17.38 -16.64 10.68
CA ILE A 274 17.19 -15.68 11.78
C ILE A 274 15.87 -15.97 12.51
N ARG A 275 14.77 -16.19 11.78
CA ARG A 275 13.48 -16.54 12.40
C ARG A 275 13.56 -17.84 13.19
N LYS A 276 14.23 -18.86 12.65
CA LYS A 276 14.41 -20.15 13.34
C LYS A 276 15.21 -20.00 14.62
N GLU A 277 16.32 -19.26 14.61
CA GLU A 277 17.12 -18.99 15.81
C GLU A 277 16.32 -18.26 16.90
N ILE A 278 15.49 -17.27 16.51
CA ILE A 278 14.61 -16.55 17.44
C ILE A 278 13.53 -17.47 18.01
N ILE A 279 12.91 -18.30 17.16
CA ILE A 279 11.89 -19.29 17.58
C ILE A 279 12.50 -20.31 18.55
N ASP A 280 13.70 -20.82 18.26
CA ASP A 280 14.37 -21.81 19.11
C ASP A 280 14.74 -21.20 20.46
N LYS A 281 15.25 -19.97 20.48
CA LYS A 281 15.46 -19.22 21.73
C LYS A 281 14.16 -19.03 22.51
N ALA A 282 13.10 -18.59 21.83
CA ALA A 282 11.80 -18.31 22.45
C ALA A 282 11.10 -19.58 22.95
N SER A 283 11.36 -20.76 22.36
CA SER A 283 10.78 -22.04 22.77
C SER A 283 11.09 -22.43 24.23
N THR A 284 12.18 -21.88 24.78
CA THR A 284 12.59 -22.09 26.17
C THR A 284 12.03 -21.04 27.15
N ALA A 285 11.30 -20.04 26.64
CA ALA A 285 10.77 -18.96 27.46
C ALA A 285 9.62 -19.45 28.37
N LYS A 286 9.71 -19.07 29.64
CA LYS A 286 8.70 -19.40 30.67
C LYS A 286 7.59 -18.36 30.78
N LYS A 287 7.80 -17.17 30.24
CA LYS A 287 6.88 -16.04 30.31
C LYS A 287 6.74 -15.44 28.92
N TRP A 288 5.50 -15.21 28.52
CA TRP A 288 5.15 -14.65 27.22
C TRP A 288 4.38 -13.35 27.43
N GLY A 289 4.81 -12.30 26.75
CA GLY A 289 4.05 -11.06 26.60
C GLY A 289 3.31 -11.11 25.27
N LEU A 290 2.00 -10.89 25.30
CA LEU A 290 1.21 -10.73 24.08
C LEU A 290 0.99 -9.24 23.84
N ILE A 291 1.31 -8.78 22.63
CA ILE A 291 1.19 -7.37 22.22
C ILE A 291 -0.03 -7.25 21.30
N LEU A 292 -0.97 -6.38 21.65
CA LEU A 292 -2.13 -6.03 20.82
C LEU A 292 -1.93 -4.61 20.31
N GLY A 293 -1.88 -4.44 18.98
CA GLY A 293 -1.88 -3.10 18.37
C GLY A 293 -3.23 -2.42 18.61
N THR A 294 -3.24 -1.27 19.26
CA THR A 294 -4.46 -0.46 19.47
C THR A 294 -4.62 0.63 18.42
N LEU A 295 -3.63 0.81 17.54
CA LEU A 295 -3.66 1.79 16.47
C LEU A 295 -4.69 1.39 15.41
N GLY A 296 -5.68 2.24 15.20
CA GLY A 296 -6.79 2.03 14.27
C GLY A 296 -7.42 0.64 14.44
N ARG A 297 -7.25 -0.20 13.42
CA ARG A 297 -7.85 -1.54 13.31
C ARG A 297 -6.82 -2.65 13.14
N GLN A 298 -5.56 -2.41 13.52
CA GLN A 298 -4.50 -3.42 13.44
C GLN A 298 -4.67 -4.58 14.44
N GLY A 299 -5.27 -4.29 15.60
CA GLY A 299 -5.50 -5.28 16.65
C GLY A 299 -6.65 -6.23 16.35
N ASN A 300 -6.45 -7.52 16.67
CA ASN A 300 -7.51 -8.52 16.63
C ASN A 300 -7.64 -9.19 18.00
N THR A 301 -8.68 -8.82 18.75
CA THR A 301 -8.93 -9.34 20.11
C THR A 301 -9.21 -10.84 20.10
N LYS A 302 -9.86 -11.37 19.07
CA LYS A 302 -10.10 -12.82 18.94
C LYS A 302 -8.79 -13.58 18.77
N VAL A 303 -7.86 -13.06 17.95
CA VAL A 303 -6.52 -13.66 17.80
C VAL A 303 -5.75 -13.59 19.13
N MET A 304 -5.81 -12.46 19.83
CA MET A 304 -5.21 -12.30 21.16
C MET A 304 -5.77 -13.31 22.17
N GLU A 305 -7.08 -13.47 22.25
CA GLU A 305 -7.74 -14.45 23.12
C GLU A 305 -7.34 -15.88 22.76
N ASN A 306 -7.32 -16.21 21.47
CA ASN A 306 -6.86 -17.53 21.00
C ASN A 306 -5.40 -17.79 21.40
N LEU A 307 -4.50 -16.83 21.24
CA LEU A 307 -3.10 -16.97 21.64
C LEU A 307 -2.97 -17.10 23.17
N LYS A 308 -3.73 -16.32 23.92
CA LYS A 308 -3.77 -16.39 25.39
C LYS A 308 -4.22 -17.78 25.86
N ASN A 309 -5.27 -18.33 25.27
CA ASN A 309 -5.79 -19.65 25.61
C ASN A 309 -4.74 -20.75 25.32
N HIS A 310 -4.07 -20.71 24.16
CA HIS A 310 -3.00 -21.67 23.85
C HIS A 310 -1.81 -21.56 24.81
N ALA A 311 -1.40 -20.33 25.18
CA ALA A 311 -0.31 -20.12 26.11
C ALA A 311 -0.64 -20.66 27.52
N GLN A 312 -1.88 -20.48 27.98
CA GLN A 312 -2.37 -21.00 29.26
C GLN A 312 -2.44 -22.53 29.27
N VAL A 313 -3.01 -23.13 28.22
CA VAL A 313 -3.08 -24.59 28.10
C VAL A 313 -1.69 -25.20 28.08
N SER A 314 -0.73 -24.59 27.35
CA SER A 314 0.68 -25.03 27.34
C SER A 314 1.34 -24.94 28.72
N HIS A 315 1.10 -23.86 29.47
CA HIS A 315 1.58 -23.70 30.83
C HIS A 315 0.99 -24.78 31.77
N ASP A 316 -0.31 -25.02 31.70
CA ASP A 316 -1.00 -26.04 32.52
C ASP A 316 -0.55 -27.46 32.17
N MET A 317 -0.32 -27.75 30.89
CA MET A 317 0.27 -29.02 30.46
C MET A 317 1.72 -29.16 30.87
N SER A 318 2.53 -28.09 30.88
CA SER A 318 3.92 -28.13 31.37
C SER A 318 4.00 -28.38 32.89
N ASN A 319 3.00 -27.89 33.64
CA ASN A 319 2.86 -28.18 35.07
C ASN A 319 2.29 -29.57 35.33
N LYS A 320 1.43 -30.10 34.44
CA LYS A 320 0.92 -31.48 34.50
C LYS A 320 1.91 -32.52 33.95
N SER A 321 2.83 -32.15 33.05
CA SER A 321 3.81 -33.05 32.42
C SER A 321 5.04 -33.34 33.29
N LEU A 322 5.09 -32.79 34.51
CA LEU A 322 5.76 -33.46 35.64
C LEU A 322 5.17 -34.87 35.94
N GLY A 323 4.09 -35.29 35.25
CA GLY A 323 3.51 -36.63 35.33
C GLY A 323 3.26 -37.39 34.01
N ALA A 324 3.36 -36.81 32.80
CA ALA A 324 3.18 -37.59 31.56
C ALA A 324 3.68 -36.87 30.28
N GLN A 325 4.44 -37.61 29.46
CA GLN A 325 4.89 -37.23 28.11
C GLN A 325 3.75 -37.28 27.10
N THR A 326 3.61 -36.30 26.20
CA THR A 326 3.24 -36.56 24.78
C THR A 326 3.46 -35.39 23.81
N LYS A 327 3.61 -35.78 22.54
CA LYS A 327 4.07 -35.06 21.32
C LYS A 327 3.07 -34.02 20.77
N TRP A 328 3.60 -32.97 20.12
CA TRP A 328 2.82 -32.07 19.26
C TRP A 328 3.07 -32.37 17.77
N ALA A 329 1.99 -32.44 17.00
CA ALA A 329 1.96 -32.41 15.54
C ALA A 329 1.65 -30.98 15.08
N MET A 330 2.42 -30.47 14.12
CA MET A 330 2.21 -29.16 13.48
C MET A 330 1.17 -29.28 12.37
N THR A 331 0.28 -28.28 12.29
CA THR A 331 -0.42 -27.86 11.05
C THR A 331 0.25 -26.60 10.53
#